data_AF-R1FTN0-F1
#
_entry.id   AF-R1FTN0-F1
#
_cell.length_a   1.000
_cell.length_b   1.000
_cell.length_c   1.000
_cell.angle_alpha   90.00
_cell.angle_beta   90.00
_cell.angle_gamma   90.00
#
_symmetry.space_group_name_H-M   'P 1'
#
loop_
_entity.id
_entity.type
_entity.pdbx_description
1 polymer ?
#
loop_
_entity_poly.entity_id
_entity_poly.type
_entity_poly.pdbx_seq_one_letter_code
_entity_poly.pdbx_strand_id
1 'polypeptide(L)'
;MSTHARLTRSLLSLLVLAGSASAKRVEVRGRQLLLDGQPFEVRGICYSPTPINASVHFAPYGDYFTADFSFIWLRDLRLIKAMGANMLRVYGWLPENDHSDFLDAVEAHGLKLMATFYMGEASESPVETEEQRGKVVRRFAEQVRQYRDHPALIIWSFGNELNGVWNGYLQQLGHNPAAPCAWDERYDDLGGCWIHKGKPPVPGSQCYNTSYCVYSRLFGLINQAAEAAKAEADVLIVSAMADVDALYEKVARAGHLAPSLDAWTAQVYRGNTFGDFFGTMSDATDKPVLLTEYGVDAYHDVCGTQATTPCYNRFGDESGSYVDEAAQADYALKLTREIQSNSSLQEHCGRAKRGSTDEDGYPNCATVGGFLMSWVDEYWKGATAQAKCAPTYDDPDFSVATCDDHAHVTCGNWNASDHDLCGYKLDAAPDGYVNEEWFGITTPTTCGDDINAIAPRDIFWQMRHHWTGAGKEPSLFGSCETTLSEKCAARELPTGLPFLPPPPPPSGGHCSLRGQCVTDHRICGPGDVNSSVTPCCACDSGFAGSTCEQLDARTYLALGAGSVLVGLLVLLAITTVVGKLFRAESAARAATELK
;
A
#
# COMPACT_ATOMS: atom_id res chain seq x y z
N MET A 1 -8.16 78.60 31.91
CA MET A 1 -7.49 78.38 30.62
C MET A 1 -6.28 77.49 30.84
N SER A 2 -6.26 76.36 30.12
CA SER A 2 -5.15 75.46 29.76
C SER A 2 -4.11 75.04 30.81
N THR A 3 -4.16 73.75 31.11
CA THR A 3 -3.28 72.93 31.95
C THR A 3 -1.93 72.62 31.30
N HIS A 4 -0.88 72.67 32.11
CA HIS A 4 0.49 72.25 31.80
C HIS A 4 0.72 70.75 32.06
N ALA A 5 1.39 70.14 31.09
CA ALA A 5 2.51 69.19 31.19
C ALA A 5 2.52 68.03 32.22
N ARG A 6 2.53 66.83 31.62
CA ARG A 6 3.43 65.68 31.87
C ARG A 6 3.44 65.05 33.27
N LEU A 7 2.75 63.92 33.40
CA LEU A 7 3.24 62.78 34.20
C LEU A 7 2.97 61.45 33.49
N THR A 8 4.01 60.60 33.53
CA THR A 8 4.02 59.13 33.53
C THR A 8 3.55 58.36 32.30
N ARG A 9 4.50 57.69 31.63
CA ARG A 9 4.34 56.32 31.10
C ARG A 9 5.73 55.70 30.84
N SER A 10 6.28 55.06 31.87
CA SER A 10 7.23 53.96 31.72
C SER A 10 6.63 52.78 32.45
N LEU A 11 5.98 51.87 31.70
CA LEU A 11 5.83 50.49 32.12
C LEU A 11 6.54 49.63 31.07
N LEU A 12 7.52 48.90 31.58
CA LEU A 12 8.23 47.78 30.94
C LEU A 12 7.24 46.87 30.21
N SER A 13 7.42 46.71 28.90
CA SER A 13 6.99 45.51 28.20
C SER A 13 8.09 44.47 28.37
N LEU A 14 8.01 43.65 29.42
CA LEU A 14 8.68 42.35 29.44
C LEU A 14 7.94 41.48 28.40
N LEU A 15 8.55 41.29 27.23
CA LEU A 15 8.18 40.19 26.36
C LEU A 15 8.56 38.89 27.09
N VAL A 16 7.57 38.23 27.67
CA VAL A 16 7.69 36.81 27.99
C VAL A 16 7.70 36.09 26.64
N LEU A 17 8.88 35.70 26.18
CA LEU A 17 9.02 34.64 25.19
C LEU A 17 8.61 33.34 25.89
N ALA A 18 7.30 33.14 26.02
CA ALA A 18 6.76 31.82 26.25
C ALA A 18 7.10 31.04 24.98
N GLY A 19 8.09 30.15 25.07
CA GLY A 19 8.35 29.17 24.03
C GLY A 19 7.03 28.47 23.73
N SER A 20 6.43 28.77 22.59
CA SER A 20 5.27 28.05 22.11
C SER A 20 5.80 26.66 21.80
N ALA A 21 5.50 25.69 22.66
CA ALA A 21 5.64 24.29 22.27
C ALA A 21 4.91 24.18 20.93
N SER A 22 5.62 23.76 19.88
CA SER A 22 5.01 23.53 18.57
C SER A 22 3.81 22.62 18.80
N ALA A 23 2.63 23.06 18.38
CA ALA A 23 1.44 22.21 18.48
C ALA A 23 1.73 20.91 17.71
N LYS A 24 1.32 19.77 18.28
CA LYS A 24 1.41 18.49 17.57
C LYS A 24 0.50 18.54 16.34
N ARG A 25 1.05 18.12 15.21
CA ARG A 25 0.34 17.89 13.95
C ARG A 25 -0.66 16.75 14.10
N VAL A 26 -0.28 15.66 14.76
CA VAL A 26 -1.19 14.55 15.04
C VAL A 26 -1.08 14.07 16.48
N GLU A 27 -2.23 13.75 17.06
CA GLU A 27 -2.29 13.13 18.38
C GLU A 27 -3.57 12.33 18.59
N VAL A 28 -3.51 11.36 19.50
CA VAL A 28 -4.70 10.71 20.05
C VAL A 28 -5.00 11.31 21.42
N ARG A 29 -6.26 11.74 21.61
CA ARG A 29 -6.75 12.28 22.89
C ARG A 29 -8.02 11.54 23.29
N GLY A 30 -7.97 10.82 24.41
CA GLY A 30 -9.02 9.86 24.75
C GLY A 30 -9.14 8.85 23.61
N ARG A 31 -10.29 8.84 22.94
CA ARG A 31 -10.50 8.03 21.73
C ARG A 31 -10.58 8.83 20.43
N GLN A 32 -10.32 10.13 20.46
CA GLN A 32 -10.25 10.92 19.24
C GLN A 32 -8.87 10.83 18.60
N LEU A 33 -8.84 10.78 17.27
CA LEU A 33 -7.68 11.14 16.48
C LEU A 33 -7.81 12.63 16.12
N LEU A 34 -6.77 13.41 16.41
CA LEU A 34 -6.71 14.84 16.11
C LEU A 34 -5.65 15.09 15.04
N LEU A 35 -6.00 15.88 14.02
CA LEU A 35 -5.10 16.44 13.02
C LEU A 35 -5.13 17.97 13.18
N ASP A 36 -3.97 18.57 13.46
CA ASP A 36 -3.81 20.01 13.75
C ASP A 36 -4.78 20.50 14.84
N GLY A 37 -4.99 19.65 15.85
CA GLY A 37 -5.89 19.90 16.98
C GLY A 37 -7.39 19.75 16.67
N GLN A 38 -7.78 19.36 15.45
CA GLN A 38 -9.16 19.11 15.06
C GLN A 38 -9.47 17.61 15.00
N PRO A 39 -10.65 17.16 15.47
CA PRO A 39 -11.08 15.78 15.28
C PRO A 39 -11.05 15.36 13.81
N PHE A 40 -10.44 14.21 13.55
CA PHE A 40 -10.26 13.67 12.21
C PHE A 40 -10.73 12.22 12.17
N GLU A 41 -11.73 11.95 11.32
CA GLU A 41 -12.24 10.61 11.05
C GLU A 41 -11.66 10.09 9.73
N VAL A 42 -11.14 8.86 9.76
CA VAL A 42 -10.52 8.19 8.61
C VAL A 42 -11.60 7.59 7.70
N ARG A 43 -11.70 8.12 6.48
CA ARG A 43 -12.42 7.54 5.34
C ARG A 43 -11.36 7.07 4.36
N GLY A 44 -10.80 5.91 4.66
CA GLY A 44 -9.60 5.38 4.04
C GLY A 44 -9.88 4.40 2.91
N ILE A 45 -8.92 4.25 2.01
CA ILE A 45 -8.88 3.22 0.97
C ILE A 45 -7.57 2.42 1.05
N CYS A 46 -7.68 1.10 1.01
CA CYS A 46 -6.52 0.22 0.81
C CYS A 46 -6.04 0.34 -0.64
N TYR A 47 -4.82 0.85 -0.82
CA TYR A 47 -4.27 1.26 -2.10
C TYR A 47 -3.02 0.44 -2.44
N SER A 48 -3.22 -0.56 -3.31
CA SER A 48 -2.20 -1.43 -3.91
C SER A 48 -2.47 -1.44 -5.42
N PRO A 49 -1.96 -0.46 -6.19
CA PRO A 49 -2.34 -0.27 -7.58
C PRO A 49 -1.53 -1.17 -8.52
N THR A 50 -1.50 -2.47 -8.24
CA THR A 50 -0.74 -3.45 -9.00
C THR A 50 -1.36 -3.62 -10.40
N PRO A 51 -0.62 -3.34 -11.49
CA PRO A 51 -1.15 -3.49 -12.84
C PRO A 51 -1.48 -4.94 -13.22
N ILE A 52 -2.35 -5.12 -14.22
CA ILE A 52 -2.51 -6.42 -14.90
C ILE A 52 -1.15 -6.87 -15.44
N ASN A 53 -0.88 -8.18 -15.38
CA ASN A 53 0.41 -8.82 -15.69
C ASN A 53 1.53 -8.58 -14.66
N ALA A 54 1.25 -7.89 -13.56
CA ALA A 54 2.23 -7.61 -12.54
C ALA A 54 1.86 -8.24 -11.20
N SER A 55 2.84 -8.40 -10.31
CA SER A 55 2.66 -9.03 -9.00
C SER A 55 3.53 -8.35 -7.96
N VAL A 56 3.11 -8.37 -6.70
CA VAL A 56 3.96 -7.98 -5.56
C VAL A 56 5.15 -8.92 -5.36
N HIS A 57 5.18 -10.07 -6.04
CA HIS A 57 6.30 -11.01 -6.02
C HIS A 57 7.32 -10.79 -7.14
N PHE A 58 7.01 -9.92 -8.12
CA PHE A 58 7.91 -9.59 -9.24
C PHE A 58 8.33 -8.13 -9.11
N ALA A 59 9.54 -7.78 -9.54
CA ALA A 59 9.98 -6.37 -9.55
C ALA A 59 8.91 -5.49 -10.24
N PRO A 60 8.44 -4.39 -9.60
CA PRO A 60 9.05 -3.68 -8.47
C PRO A 60 8.61 -4.13 -7.06
N TYR A 61 8.12 -5.36 -6.90
CA TYR A 61 7.68 -5.98 -5.64
C TYR A 61 6.54 -5.25 -4.94
N GLY A 62 5.61 -4.72 -5.75
CA GLY A 62 4.47 -3.94 -5.28
C GLY A 62 4.76 -2.45 -5.11
N ASP A 63 6.02 -2.01 -5.30
CA ASP A 63 6.38 -0.61 -5.18
C ASP A 63 6.08 0.21 -6.45
N TYR A 64 4.81 0.58 -6.56
CA TYR A 64 4.32 1.47 -7.62
C TYR A 64 4.22 2.93 -7.15
N PHE A 65 4.98 3.31 -6.11
CA PHE A 65 4.90 4.62 -5.47
C PHE A 65 6.08 5.54 -5.82
N THR A 66 6.92 5.13 -6.76
CA THR A 66 7.99 5.96 -7.30
C THR A 66 7.48 6.86 -8.43
N ALA A 67 8.30 7.85 -8.83
CA ALA A 67 7.98 8.78 -9.91
C ALA A 67 7.71 8.10 -11.27
N ASP A 68 8.36 6.96 -11.52
CA ASP A 68 8.21 6.18 -12.76
C ASP A 68 6.78 5.67 -12.96
N PHE A 69 6.04 5.49 -11.86
CA PHE A 69 4.65 5.02 -11.84
C PHE A 69 3.64 6.16 -11.61
N SER A 70 4.07 7.42 -11.75
CA SER A 70 3.23 8.60 -11.47
C SER A 70 1.90 8.67 -12.21
N PHE A 71 1.87 8.15 -13.44
CA PHE A 71 0.64 8.06 -14.22
C PHE A 71 -0.44 7.19 -13.57
N ILE A 72 -0.07 6.20 -12.74
CA ILE A 72 -1.01 5.35 -12.01
C ILE A 72 -1.65 6.14 -10.87
N TRP A 73 -0.82 6.67 -9.97
CA TRP A 73 -1.34 7.36 -8.79
C TRP A 73 -1.94 8.74 -9.11
N LEU A 74 -1.47 9.48 -10.13
CA LEU A 74 -2.14 10.73 -10.53
C LEU A 74 -3.57 10.50 -11.01
N ARG A 75 -3.80 9.41 -11.76
CA ARG A 75 -5.13 8.98 -12.20
C ARG A 75 -5.99 8.59 -10.99
N ASP A 76 -5.42 7.86 -10.04
CA ASP A 76 -6.17 7.28 -8.92
C ASP A 76 -6.47 8.30 -7.83
N LEU A 77 -5.51 9.14 -7.44
CA LEU A 77 -5.68 10.13 -6.36
C LEU A 77 -6.84 11.09 -6.61
N ARG A 78 -7.02 11.56 -7.86
CA ARG A 78 -8.17 12.40 -8.24
C ARG A 78 -9.51 11.67 -8.08
N LEU A 79 -9.56 10.38 -8.40
CA LEU A 79 -10.77 9.55 -8.31
C LEU A 79 -11.08 9.16 -6.87
N ILE A 80 -10.07 8.80 -6.08
CA ILE A 80 -10.18 8.52 -4.65
C ILE A 80 -10.70 9.76 -3.91
N LYS A 81 -10.15 10.93 -4.22
CA LYS A 81 -10.63 12.20 -3.68
C LYS A 81 -12.08 12.49 -4.11
N ALA A 82 -12.42 12.24 -5.38
CA ALA A 82 -13.78 12.39 -5.87
C ALA A 82 -14.75 11.42 -5.16
N MET A 83 -14.35 10.19 -4.84
CA MET A 83 -15.17 9.27 -4.05
C MET A 83 -15.48 9.82 -2.65
N GLY A 84 -14.70 10.78 -2.14
CA GLY A 84 -14.88 11.37 -0.82
C GLY A 84 -13.99 10.77 0.27
N ALA A 85 -13.08 9.86 -0.11
CA ALA A 85 -12.04 9.40 0.79
C ALA A 85 -11.09 10.55 1.15
N ASN A 86 -10.46 10.46 2.34
CA ASN A 86 -9.49 11.43 2.83
C ASN A 86 -8.13 10.83 3.15
N MET A 87 -7.98 9.51 3.04
CA MET A 87 -6.74 8.84 3.41
C MET A 87 -6.50 7.58 2.56
N LEU A 88 -5.23 7.26 2.34
CA LEU A 88 -4.77 6.04 1.70
C LEU A 88 -4.02 5.18 2.71
N ARG A 89 -4.16 3.87 2.61
CA ARG A 89 -3.26 2.90 3.23
C ARG A 89 -2.48 2.21 2.11
N VAL A 90 -1.16 2.31 2.14
CA VAL A 90 -0.29 1.69 1.13
C VAL A 90 0.45 0.46 1.67
N TYR A 91 0.78 -0.42 0.74
CA TYR A 91 1.52 -1.66 0.92
C TYR A 91 2.74 -1.64 0.01
N GLY A 92 3.71 -2.53 0.23
CA GLY A 92 4.75 -2.80 -0.78
C GLY A 92 5.71 -1.67 -1.17
N TRP A 93 5.76 -0.53 -0.45
CA TRP A 93 6.76 0.50 -0.74
C TRP A 93 8.16 0.08 -0.27
N LEU A 94 9.18 0.18 -1.13
CA LEU A 94 10.51 -0.34 -0.81
C LEU A 94 11.35 0.76 -0.15
N PRO A 95 11.92 0.55 1.05
CA PRO A 95 12.60 1.59 1.82
C PRO A 95 13.75 2.31 1.09
N GLU A 96 14.40 1.62 0.17
CA GLU A 96 15.50 2.12 -0.66
C GLU A 96 15.06 3.10 -1.76
N ASN A 97 13.76 3.12 -2.11
CA ASN A 97 13.22 3.99 -3.13
C ASN A 97 12.77 5.34 -2.55
N ASP A 98 12.77 6.37 -3.42
CA ASP A 98 12.26 7.69 -3.09
C ASP A 98 10.78 7.81 -3.45
N HIS A 99 9.95 8.11 -2.44
CA HIS A 99 8.50 8.25 -2.56
C HIS A 99 8.04 9.71 -2.40
N SER A 100 8.96 10.67 -2.42
CA SER A 100 8.64 12.08 -2.20
C SER A 100 7.61 12.60 -3.21
N ASP A 101 7.74 12.26 -4.49
CA ASP A 101 6.78 12.71 -5.53
C ASP A 101 5.36 12.14 -5.31
N PHE A 102 5.25 10.88 -4.88
CA PHE A 102 3.95 10.30 -4.53
C PHE A 102 3.36 10.99 -3.31
N LEU A 103 4.15 11.22 -2.27
CA LEU A 103 3.72 11.93 -1.06
C LEU A 103 3.26 13.37 -1.37
N ASP A 104 4.01 14.11 -2.19
CA ASP A 104 3.66 15.45 -2.65
C ASP A 104 2.32 15.43 -3.40
N ALA A 105 2.10 14.44 -4.26
CA ALA A 105 0.85 14.28 -4.97
C ALA A 105 -0.33 13.94 -4.04
N VAL A 106 -0.13 13.10 -3.02
CA VAL A 106 -1.14 12.81 -2.00
C VAL A 106 -1.54 14.11 -1.27
N GLU A 107 -0.57 14.93 -0.86
CA GLU A 107 -0.84 16.21 -0.21
C GLU A 107 -1.56 17.19 -1.14
N ALA A 108 -1.13 17.29 -2.41
CA ALA A 108 -1.72 18.19 -3.40
C ALA A 108 -3.21 17.87 -3.68
N HIS A 109 -3.63 16.61 -3.49
CA HIS A 109 -5.03 16.19 -3.60
C HIS A 109 -5.82 16.35 -2.28
N GLY A 110 -5.19 16.87 -1.23
CA GLY A 110 -5.78 17.01 0.10
C GLY A 110 -6.15 15.65 0.70
N LEU A 111 -5.30 14.66 0.49
CA LEU A 111 -5.38 13.32 1.06
C LEU A 111 -4.26 13.14 2.10
N LYS A 112 -4.41 12.15 2.97
CA LYS A 112 -3.40 11.71 3.93
C LYS A 112 -2.97 10.28 3.65
N LEU A 113 -1.86 9.85 4.24
CA LEU A 113 -1.26 8.55 4.01
C LEU A 113 -0.99 7.82 5.33
N MET A 114 -1.33 6.53 5.31
CA MET A 114 -0.87 5.51 6.23
C MET A 114 0.08 4.59 5.48
N ALA A 115 1.35 4.57 5.87
CA ALA A 115 2.33 3.68 5.25
C ALA A 115 2.58 2.42 6.08
N THR A 116 2.76 1.27 5.42
CA THR A 116 3.01 -0.01 6.08
C THR A 116 4.49 -0.37 6.03
N PHE A 117 5.09 -0.60 7.19
CA PHE A 117 6.44 -1.14 7.31
C PHE A 117 6.42 -2.66 7.39
N TYR A 118 7.18 -3.34 6.54
CA TYR A 118 7.37 -4.79 6.59
C TYR A 118 8.68 -5.15 7.28
N MET A 119 8.63 -6.10 8.23
CA MET A 119 9.75 -6.45 9.10
C MET A 119 10.77 -7.41 8.45
N GLY A 120 10.44 -7.97 7.29
CA GLY A 120 11.21 -8.96 6.55
C GLY A 120 10.38 -9.52 5.38
N GLU A 121 10.93 -10.53 4.70
CA GLU A 121 10.20 -11.33 3.72
C GLU A 121 9.37 -12.42 4.43
N ALA A 122 8.24 -12.82 3.84
CA ALA A 122 7.28 -13.74 4.47
C ALA A 122 7.88 -15.09 4.92
N SER A 123 8.99 -15.54 4.31
CA SER A 123 9.66 -16.80 4.65
C SER A 123 10.64 -16.70 5.83
N GLU A 124 11.11 -15.50 6.19
CA GLU A 124 12.14 -15.29 7.23
C GLU A 124 11.85 -14.00 8.02
N SER A 125 10.95 -14.07 8.99
CA SER A 125 10.65 -12.96 9.91
C SER A 125 11.73 -12.81 10.99
N PRO A 126 12.55 -11.74 11.00
CA PRO A 126 13.70 -11.62 11.91
C PRO A 126 13.25 -11.06 13.27
N VAL A 127 12.47 -11.84 14.04
CA VAL A 127 11.94 -11.39 15.35
C VAL A 127 12.17 -12.38 16.50
N GLU A 128 12.85 -13.50 16.26
CA GLU A 128 13.11 -14.56 17.25
C GLU A 128 13.90 -14.05 18.46
N THR A 129 15.01 -13.34 18.19
CA THR A 129 15.96 -12.86 19.19
C THR A 129 15.79 -11.37 19.47
N GLU A 130 16.23 -10.93 20.65
CA GLU A 130 16.24 -9.50 21.01
C GLU A 130 17.11 -8.68 20.04
N GLU A 131 18.21 -9.25 19.56
CA GLU A 131 19.08 -8.59 18.59
C GLU A 131 18.36 -8.33 17.26
N GLN A 132 17.67 -9.34 16.72
CA GLN A 132 16.92 -9.21 15.47
C GLN A 132 15.78 -8.19 15.63
N ARG A 133 15.00 -8.27 16.72
CA ARG A 133 13.99 -7.26 17.07
C ARG A 133 14.55 -5.85 17.13
N GLY A 134 15.72 -5.67 17.76
CA GLY A 134 16.41 -4.38 17.80
C GLY A 134 16.84 -3.88 16.41
N LYS A 135 17.19 -4.76 15.47
CA LYS A 135 17.47 -4.38 14.07
C LYS A 135 16.20 -3.91 13.36
N VAL A 136 15.08 -4.60 13.55
CA VAL A 136 13.77 -4.22 12.98
C VAL A 136 13.34 -2.84 13.47
N VAL A 137 13.43 -2.58 14.78
CA VAL A 137 13.09 -1.27 15.39
C VAL A 137 13.94 -0.14 14.80
N ARG A 138 15.25 -0.36 14.62
CA ARG A 138 16.14 0.65 14.01
C ARG A 138 15.77 0.95 12.56
N ARG A 139 15.54 -0.08 11.74
CA ARG A 139 15.12 0.07 10.33
C ARG A 139 13.80 0.83 10.21
N PHE A 140 12.85 0.54 11.10
CA PHE A 140 11.58 1.25 11.13
C PHE A 140 11.76 2.73 11.45
N ALA A 141 12.54 3.06 12.49
CA ALA A 141 12.83 4.45 12.85
C ALA A 141 13.57 5.21 11.73
N GLU A 142 14.47 4.55 11.01
CA GLU A 142 15.18 5.15 9.86
C GLU A 142 14.21 5.54 8.73
N GLN A 143 13.23 4.69 8.40
CA GLN A 143 12.21 5.01 7.40
C GLN A 143 11.27 6.13 7.86
N VAL A 144 10.87 6.12 9.13
CA VAL A 144 10.06 7.22 9.71
C VAL A 144 10.83 8.54 9.63
N ARG A 145 12.12 8.53 9.94
CA ARG A 145 12.99 9.71 9.85
C ARG A 145 13.07 10.28 8.44
N GLN A 146 13.13 9.42 7.41
CA GLN A 146 13.25 9.84 6.01
C GLN A 146 12.11 10.77 5.57
N TYR A 147 10.88 10.50 6.03
CA TYR A 147 9.68 11.23 5.64
C TYR A 147 9.07 12.05 6.79
N ARG A 148 9.85 12.33 7.85
CA ARG A 148 9.37 12.91 9.12
C ARG A 148 8.62 14.25 8.96
N ASP A 149 9.00 15.03 7.96
CA ASP A 149 8.52 16.39 7.73
C ASP A 149 7.38 16.43 6.69
N HIS A 150 7.03 15.29 6.07
CA HIS A 150 6.06 15.27 4.98
C HIS A 150 4.59 15.36 5.49
N PRO A 151 3.80 16.38 5.09
CA PRO A 151 2.46 16.65 5.65
C PRO A 151 1.39 15.61 5.35
N ALA A 152 1.52 14.85 4.25
CA ALA A 152 0.57 13.80 3.91
C ALA A 152 0.73 12.56 4.80
N LEU A 153 1.95 12.22 5.22
CA LEU A 153 2.23 10.99 5.96
C LEU A 153 2.06 11.22 7.45
N ILE A 154 0.97 10.70 7.99
CA ILE A 154 0.55 10.95 9.38
C ILE A 154 0.40 9.67 10.20
N ILE A 155 0.29 8.50 9.57
CA ILE A 155 0.23 7.20 10.26
C ILE A 155 1.29 6.27 9.67
N TRP A 156 1.98 5.54 10.54
CA TRP A 156 2.77 4.37 10.17
C TRP A 156 2.18 3.11 10.82
N SER A 157 1.94 2.08 10.00
CA SER A 157 1.71 0.71 10.48
C SER A 157 3.04 0.00 10.65
N PHE A 158 3.36 -0.40 11.88
CA PHE A 158 4.44 -1.32 12.13
C PHE A 158 3.95 -2.75 11.87
N GLY A 159 4.16 -3.26 10.66
CA GLY A 159 3.73 -4.60 10.24
C GLY A 159 2.33 -4.67 9.62
N ASN A 160 2.04 -5.87 9.11
CA ASN A 160 0.75 -6.29 8.57
C ASN A 160 0.35 -7.65 9.19
N GLU A 161 -0.84 -7.73 9.76
CA GLU A 161 -1.43 -8.94 10.37
C GLU A 161 -0.50 -9.68 11.34
N LEU A 162 0.15 -8.98 12.27
CA LEU A 162 1.23 -9.58 13.07
C LEU A 162 0.82 -10.76 13.97
N ASN A 163 -0.48 -10.96 14.18
CA ASN A 163 -1.07 -12.09 14.90
C ASN A 163 -1.64 -13.19 13.98
N GLY A 164 -1.56 -13.01 12.66
CA GLY A 164 -1.93 -14.01 11.67
C GLY A 164 -0.96 -15.19 11.70
N VAL A 165 -1.49 -16.41 11.61
CA VAL A 165 -0.68 -17.63 11.69
C VAL A 165 0.17 -17.86 10.45
N TRP A 166 -0.31 -17.37 9.31
CA TRP A 166 0.26 -17.55 7.97
C TRP A 166 1.61 -16.87 7.76
N ASN A 167 2.04 -15.98 8.65
CA ASN A 167 3.27 -15.18 8.48
C ASN A 167 4.42 -15.56 9.42
N GLY A 168 4.23 -16.53 10.32
CA GLY A 168 5.31 -17.04 11.18
C GLY A 168 5.75 -16.12 12.33
N TYR A 169 5.16 -14.92 12.51
CA TYR A 169 5.64 -13.96 13.51
C TYR A 169 5.50 -14.48 14.95
N LEU A 170 4.35 -15.05 15.29
CA LEU A 170 4.08 -15.55 16.65
C LEU A 170 4.98 -16.73 16.99
N GLN A 171 5.24 -17.61 16.02
CA GLN A 171 6.11 -18.77 16.11
C GLN A 171 7.56 -18.33 16.41
N GLN A 172 8.08 -17.38 15.61
CA GLN A 172 9.41 -16.79 15.84
C GLN A 172 9.51 -16.15 17.23
N LEU A 173 8.51 -15.36 17.64
CA LEU A 173 8.48 -14.76 18.98
C LEU A 173 8.43 -15.81 20.10
N GLY A 174 7.82 -16.97 19.85
CA GLY A 174 7.76 -18.10 20.77
C GLY A 174 9.06 -18.90 20.89
N HIS A 175 9.89 -18.89 19.85
CA HIS A 175 11.05 -19.79 19.68
C HIS A 175 12.39 -19.28 20.17
N ASN A 176 12.46 -18.07 20.74
CA ASN A 176 13.71 -17.52 21.28
C ASN A 176 14.55 -18.57 22.04
N PRO A 177 15.75 -18.94 21.54
CA PRO A 177 16.52 -20.07 22.09
C PRO A 177 16.99 -19.86 23.53
N ALA A 178 17.18 -18.59 23.93
CA ALA A 178 17.59 -18.23 25.28
C ALA A 178 16.42 -18.23 26.27
N ALA A 179 15.19 -18.09 25.79
CA ALA A 179 13.99 -18.04 26.61
C ALA A 179 12.76 -18.49 25.79
N PRO A 180 12.54 -19.80 25.56
CA PRO A 180 11.39 -20.24 24.77
C PRO A 180 10.07 -20.00 25.53
N CYS A 181 9.00 -19.63 24.81
CA CYS A 181 7.67 -19.50 25.39
C CYS A 181 6.91 -20.82 25.50
N ALA A 182 7.50 -21.94 25.04
CA ALA A 182 6.82 -23.24 24.90
C ALA A 182 5.52 -23.14 24.06
N TRP A 183 5.58 -22.35 22.99
CA TRP A 183 4.51 -22.19 22.01
C TRP A 183 4.20 -23.54 21.36
N ASP A 184 2.92 -23.90 21.28
CA ASP A 184 2.47 -25.18 20.71
C ASP A 184 1.91 -24.94 19.30
N GLU A 185 2.73 -25.26 18.31
CA GLU A 185 2.44 -25.09 16.88
C GLU A 185 1.49 -26.17 16.32
N ARG A 186 1.03 -27.13 17.14
CA ARG A 186 0.04 -28.12 16.68
C ARG A 186 -1.37 -27.53 16.50
N TYR A 187 -1.58 -26.31 17.00
CA TYR A 187 -2.84 -25.55 16.90
C TYR A 187 -2.65 -24.26 16.10
N ASP A 188 -1.71 -24.30 15.15
CA ASP A 188 -1.22 -23.14 14.41
C ASP A 188 -2.11 -22.73 13.25
N ASP A 189 -3.22 -23.42 12.98
CA ASP A 189 -4.26 -22.90 12.07
C ASP A 189 -5.00 -21.70 12.67
N LEU A 190 -4.92 -21.47 13.99
CA LEU A 190 -5.72 -20.47 14.70
C LEU A 190 -4.99 -19.75 15.87
N GLY A 191 -3.67 -19.62 15.81
CA GLY A 191 -2.94 -18.63 16.63
C GLY A 191 -2.34 -19.16 17.92
N GLY A 192 -2.04 -20.45 18.00
CA GLY A 192 -1.27 -21.07 19.08
C GLY A 192 -1.95 -20.98 20.45
N CYS A 193 -2.51 -22.11 20.83
CA CYS A 193 -3.48 -22.28 21.90
C CYS A 193 -4.88 -21.70 21.61
N TRP A 194 -5.70 -22.59 21.04
CA TRP A 194 -7.11 -22.40 20.76
C TRP A 194 -7.87 -21.91 22.01
N ILE A 195 -8.45 -20.71 21.93
CA ILE A 195 -9.52 -20.24 22.82
C ILE A 195 -10.74 -21.16 22.57
N HIS A 196 -10.75 -22.33 23.22
CA HIS A 196 -11.72 -23.38 22.94
C HIS A 196 -13.16 -22.86 23.00
N LYS A 197 -13.89 -22.93 21.88
CA LYS A 197 -15.34 -22.68 21.80
C LYS A 197 -15.74 -21.27 22.28
N GLY A 198 -14.93 -20.26 21.98
CA GLY A 198 -15.21 -18.87 22.38
C GLY A 198 -15.04 -18.62 23.88
N LYS A 199 -14.16 -19.37 24.56
CA LYS A 199 -13.88 -19.19 25.99
C LYS A 199 -12.43 -18.76 26.24
N PRO A 200 -12.20 -17.63 26.94
CA PRO A 200 -10.86 -17.19 27.32
C PRO A 200 -10.05 -18.27 28.03
N PRO A 201 -8.71 -18.30 27.84
CA PRO A 201 -7.87 -19.29 28.49
C PRO A 201 -7.86 -19.09 30.00
N VAL A 202 -7.94 -20.18 30.77
CA VAL A 202 -7.97 -20.12 32.24
C VAL A 202 -6.63 -19.57 32.75
N PRO A 203 -6.62 -18.53 33.61
CA PRO A 203 -5.39 -18.01 34.20
C PRO A 203 -4.53 -19.10 34.85
N GLY A 204 -3.23 -19.09 34.55
CA GLY A 204 -2.27 -20.08 35.05
C GLY A 204 -2.21 -21.40 34.28
N SER A 205 -3.12 -21.65 33.33
CA SER A 205 -2.99 -22.79 32.39
C SER A 205 -1.77 -22.63 31.48
N GLN A 206 -1.30 -23.74 30.90
CA GLN A 206 -0.22 -23.71 29.90
C GLN A 206 -0.56 -22.75 28.76
N CYS A 207 -1.77 -22.88 28.19
CA CYS A 207 -2.33 -22.00 27.17
C CYS A 207 -2.22 -20.51 27.53
N TYR A 208 -2.65 -20.16 28.74
CA TYR A 208 -2.62 -18.79 29.21
C TYR A 208 -1.18 -18.28 29.29
N ASN A 209 -0.27 -19.08 29.85
CA ASN A 209 1.12 -18.66 30.07
C ASN A 209 1.91 -18.56 28.75
N THR A 210 1.73 -19.50 27.82
CA THR A 210 2.44 -19.51 26.52
C THR A 210 1.97 -18.35 25.65
N SER A 211 0.65 -18.13 25.53
CA SER A 211 0.09 -16.98 24.81
C SER A 211 0.46 -15.65 25.44
N TYR A 212 0.42 -15.55 26.77
CA TYR A 212 0.87 -14.33 27.44
C TYR A 212 2.35 -14.03 27.14
N CYS A 213 3.23 -15.05 27.15
CA CYS A 213 4.64 -14.89 26.84
C CYS A 213 4.86 -14.35 25.41
N VAL A 214 4.21 -14.94 24.40
CA VAL A 214 4.35 -14.53 23.00
C VAL A 214 3.78 -13.13 22.76
N TYR A 215 2.55 -12.86 23.20
CA TYR A 215 1.92 -11.55 23.03
C TYR A 215 2.61 -10.45 23.85
N SER A 216 3.23 -10.78 24.98
CA SER A 216 4.08 -9.82 25.71
C SER A 216 5.29 -9.39 24.88
N ARG A 217 5.88 -10.30 24.10
CA ARG A 217 6.99 -9.97 23.18
C ARG A 217 6.50 -9.17 21.98
N LEU A 218 5.37 -9.54 21.41
CA LEU A 218 4.78 -8.82 20.28
C LEU A 218 4.46 -7.37 20.68
N PHE A 219 3.70 -7.17 21.75
CA PHE A 219 3.32 -5.84 22.20
C PHE A 219 4.50 -5.04 22.75
N GLY A 220 5.48 -5.70 23.39
CA GLY A 220 6.74 -5.06 23.77
C GLY A 220 7.54 -4.56 22.55
N LEU A 221 7.63 -5.37 21.49
CA LEU A 221 8.28 -4.99 20.23
C LEU A 221 7.56 -3.81 19.56
N ILE A 222 6.23 -3.88 19.47
CA ILE A 222 5.41 -2.78 18.94
C ILE A 222 5.63 -1.49 19.76
N ASN A 223 5.75 -1.59 21.08
CA ASN A 223 6.04 -0.43 21.92
C ASN A 223 7.41 0.18 21.61
N GLN A 224 8.45 -0.65 21.53
CA GLN A 224 9.81 -0.21 21.20
C GLN A 224 9.85 0.48 19.83
N ALA A 225 9.15 -0.08 18.84
CA ALA A 225 9.02 0.52 17.52
C ALA A 225 8.30 1.87 17.57
N ALA A 226 7.20 1.96 18.32
CA ALA A 226 6.44 3.20 18.48
C ALA A 226 7.25 4.30 19.18
N GLU A 227 7.99 3.96 20.24
CA GLU A 227 8.89 4.90 20.93
C GLU A 227 9.99 5.41 20.01
N ALA A 228 10.64 4.50 19.26
CA ALA A 228 11.70 4.85 18.34
C ALA A 228 11.19 5.76 17.21
N ALA A 229 10.07 5.43 16.59
CA ALA A 229 9.49 6.23 15.51
C ALA A 229 9.04 7.63 15.98
N LYS A 230 8.40 7.72 17.16
CA LYS A 230 7.97 9.01 17.73
C LYS A 230 9.12 9.92 18.17
N ALA A 231 10.32 9.36 18.36
CA ALA A 231 11.52 10.17 18.57
C ALA A 231 11.99 10.85 17.27
N GLU A 232 11.59 10.35 16.11
CA GLU A 232 12.04 10.82 14.79
C GLU A 232 11.05 11.78 14.13
N ALA A 233 9.75 11.59 14.34
CA ALA A 233 8.70 12.34 13.66
C ALA A 233 7.43 12.51 14.50
N ASP A 234 6.66 13.58 14.23
CA ASP A 234 5.32 13.77 14.78
C ASP A 234 4.29 13.03 13.92
N VAL A 235 4.21 11.72 14.16
CA VAL A 235 3.35 10.74 13.46
C VAL A 235 2.64 9.85 14.46
N LEU A 236 1.52 9.25 14.04
CA LEU A 236 0.85 8.20 14.79
C LEU A 236 1.43 6.84 14.40
N ILE A 237 1.59 5.96 15.38
CA ILE A 237 2.06 4.59 15.20
C ILE A 237 0.92 3.63 15.54
N VAL A 238 0.65 2.72 14.61
CA VAL A 238 -0.30 1.60 14.76
C VAL A 238 0.38 0.28 14.36
N SER A 239 -0.33 -0.84 14.45
CA SER A 239 0.18 -2.15 14.04
C SER A 239 -0.99 -3.00 13.57
N ALA A 240 -1.12 -3.19 12.25
CA ALA A 240 -2.23 -3.95 11.69
C ALA A 240 -2.26 -5.40 12.23
N MET A 241 -3.43 -5.79 12.74
CA MET A 241 -3.73 -7.14 13.24
C MET A 241 -4.86 -7.75 12.42
N ALA A 242 -4.93 -9.07 12.33
CA ALA A 242 -6.12 -9.77 11.86
C ALA A 242 -7.10 -9.96 13.01
N ASP A 243 -8.41 -9.89 12.75
CA ASP A 243 -9.45 -10.21 13.72
C ASP A 243 -9.62 -11.73 13.90
N VAL A 244 -8.59 -12.34 14.47
CA VAL A 244 -8.48 -13.77 14.76
C VAL A 244 -8.12 -14.00 16.22
N ASP A 245 -8.37 -15.22 16.70
CA ASP A 245 -8.03 -15.67 18.06
C ASP A 245 -8.45 -14.70 19.18
N ALA A 246 -9.66 -14.13 19.05
CA ALA A 246 -10.23 -13.16 19.98
C ALA A 246 -9.25 -12.01 20.31
N LEU A 247 -8.86 -11.23 19.31
CA LEU A 247 -7.93 -10.09 19.44
C LEU A 247 -8.17 -9.22 20.68
N TYR A 248 -9.43 -8.92 21.00
CA TYR A 248 -9.81 -8.14 22.19
C TYR A 248 -9.28 -8.74 23.51
N GLU A 249 -9.22 -10.06 23.63
CA GLU A 249 -8.72 -10.77 24.81
C GLU A 249 -7.21 -10.53 24.97
N LYS A 250 -6.46 -10.64 23.86
CA LYS A 250 -5.01 -10.38 23.85
C LYS A 250 -4.72 -8.94 24.25
N VAL A 251 -5.47 -8.00 23.66
CA VAL A 251 -5.36 -6.56 23.96
C VAL A 251 -5.68 -6.30 25.44
N ALA A 252 -6.77 -6.87 25.98
CA ALA A 252 -7.14 -6.70 27.38
C ALA A 252 -6.06 -7.22 28.33
N ARG A 253 -5.45 -8.35 28.00
CA ARG A 253 -4.49 -9.05 28.86
C ARG A 253 -3.08 -8.46 28.80
N ALA A 254 -2.58 -8.14 27.62
CA ALA A 254 -1.18 -7.75 27.41
C ALA A 254 -1.01 -6.37 26.75
N GLY A 255 -2.08 -5.72 26.28
CA GLY A 255 -2.00 -4.43 25.56
C GLY A 255 -1.41 -3.27 26.38
N HIS A 256 -1.39 -3.38 27.70
CA HIS A 256 -0.71 -2.43 28.60
C HIS A 256 0.82 -2.38 28.40
N LEU A 257 1.40 -3.38 27.73
CA LEU A 257 2.82 -3.43 27.36
C LEU A 257 3.15 -2.60 26.11
N ALA A 258 2.14 -2.07 25.42
CA ALA A 258 2.29 -1.15 24.29
C ALA A 258 1.73 0.25 24.59
N PRO A 259 2.16 0.95 25.66
CA PRO A 259 1.65 2.28 26.00
C PRO A 259 1.87 3.32 24.89
N SER A 260 2.95 3.20 24.10
CA SER A 260 3.30 4.18 23.07
C SER A 260 2.57 4.00 21.72
N LEU A 261 1.85 2.90 21.53
CA LEU A 261 0.96 2.69 20.36
C LEU A 261 -0.20 3.71 20.37
N ASP A 262 -0.61 4.30 19.25
CA ASP A 262 -1.66 5.34 19.27
C ASP A 262 -3.08 4.77 19.20
N ALA A 263 -3.28 3.76 18.38
CA ALA A 263 -4.57 3.09 18.20
C ALA A 263 -4.36 1.59 18.01
N TRP A 264 -5.35 0.80 18.42
CA TRP A 264 -5.40 -0.61 18.02
C TRP A 264 -6.00 -0.69 16.63
N THR A 265 -5.48 -1.59 15.81
CA THR A 265 -5.95 -1.75 14.42
C THR A 265 -6.31 -3.19 14.14
N ALA A 266 -7.33 -3.40 13.31
CA ALA A 266 -7.75 -4.73 12.90
C ALA A 266 -8.24 -4.74 11.44
N GLN A 267 -7.99 -5.85 10.75
CA GLN A 267 -8.62 -6.24 9.50
C GLN A 267 -9.80 -7.14 9.85
N VAL A 268 -11.02 -6.76 9.46
CA VAL A 268 -12.25 -7.38 9.96
C VAL A 268 -13.18 -7.78 8.82
N TYR A 269 -13.38 -9.08 8.64
CA TYR A 269 -14.21 -9.68 7.59
C TYR A 269 -15.31 -10.58 8.21
N ARG A 270 -16.16 -9.99 9.06
CA ARG A 270 -17.27 -10.68 9.76
C ARG A 270 -18.60 -10.71 8.98
N GLY A 271 -18.58 -10.29 7.72
CA GLY A 271 -19.76 -10.18 6.85
C GLY A 271 -20.29 -8.75 6.76
N ASN A 272 -21.60 -8.58 6.66
CA ASN A 272 -22.22 -7.25 6.47
C ASN A 272 -22.40 -6.43 7.76
N THR A 273 -21.89 -6.91 8.89
CA THR A 273 -21.86 -6.25 10.19
C THR A 273 -20.56 -6.60 10.92
N PHE A 274 -20.06 -5.68 11.75
CA PHE A 274 -18.93 -5.97 12.63
C PHE A 274 -19.34 -6.76 13.89
N GLY A 275 -20.66 -6.93 14.12
CA GLY A 275 -21.19 -7.63 15.28
C GLY A 275 -20.74 -6.98 16.59
N ASP A 276 -20.14 -7.77 17.48
CA ASP A 276 -19.67 -7.31 18.80
C ASP A 276 -18.25 -6.71 18.79
N PHE A 277 -17.61 -6.57 17.63
CA PHE A 277 -16.20 -6.17 17.54
C PHE A 277 -15.91 -4.83 18.24
N PHE A 278 -16.68 -3.77 17.94
CA PHE A 278 -16.45 -2.47 18.56
C PHE A 278 -16.70 -2.47 20.07
N GLY A 279 -17.67 -3.25 20.54
CA GLY A 279 -17.95 -3.39 21.97
C GLY A 279 -16.84 -4.14 22.69
N THR A 280 -16.46 -5.32 22.21
CA THR A 280 -15.39 -6.13 22.81
C THR A 280 -14.05 -5.39 22.83
N MET A 281 -13.70 -4.68 21.76
CA MET A 281 -12.49 -3.85 21.72
C MET A 281 -12.59 -2.64 22.66
N SER A 282 -13.75 -1.98 22.73
CA SER A 282 -13.98 -0.87 23.67
C SER A 282 -13.85 -1.28 25.14
N ASP A 283 -14.20 -2.52 25.47
CA ASP A 283 -14.05 -3.06 26.83
C ASP A 283 -12.61 -3.54 27.11
N ALA A 284 -11.83 -3.82 26.06
CA ALA A 284 -10.46 -4.29 26.16
C ALA A 284 -9.43 -3.16 26.35
N THR A 285 -9.72 -1.92 25.95
CA THR A 285 -8.72 -0.84 25.88
C THR A 285 -9.27 0.57 26.09
N ASP A 286 -8.41 1.49 26.52
CA ASP A 286 -8.73 2.92 26.54
C ASP A 286 -8.45 3.61 25.20
N LYS A 287 -7.63 3.00 24.34
CA LYS A 287 -7.23 3.54 23.03
C LYS A 287 -8.34 3.36 22.00
N PRO A 288 -8.44 4.22 20.99
CA PRO A 288 -9.38 4.02 19.88
C PRO A 288 -8.96 2.83 19.01
N VAL A 289 -9.91 2.37 18.21
CA VAL A 289 -9.70 1.40 17.14
C VAL A 289 -9.64 2.10 15.78
N LEU A 290 -8.84 1.60 14.85
CA LEU A 290 -8.85 1.98 13.44
C LEU A 290 -8.93 0.71 12.60
N LEU A 291 -9.96 0.57 11.77
CA LEU A 291 -10.07 -0.61 10.91
C LEU A 291 -9.11 -0.50 9.75
N THR A 292 -8.12 -1.39 9.66
CA THR A 292 -7.10 -1.33 8.60
C THR A 292 -7.57 -1.97 7.30
N GLU A 293 -8.57 -2.84 7.34
CA GLU A 293 -9.29 -3.41 6.20
C GLU A 293 -10.72 -3.78 6.63
N TYR A 294 -11.69 -3.49 5.76
CA TYR A 294 -13.04 -4.03 5.78
C TYR A 294 -13.59 -4.05 4.35
N GLY A 295 -14.58 -4.89 4.09
CA GLY A 295 -15.21 -4.96 2.77
C GLY A 295 -15.61 -6.39 2.43
N VAL A 296 -15.91 -6.59 1.16
CA VAL A 296 -16.20 -7.88 0.54
C VAL A 296 -15.78 -7.80 -0.92
N ASP A 297 -15.49 -8.94 -1.54
CA ASP A 297 -15.23 -8.99 -2.96
C ASP A 297 -16.52 -8.80 -3.79
N ALA A 298 -16.34 -8.56 -5.09
CA ALA A 298 -17.40 -8.26 -6.04
C ALA A 298 -17.89 -9.48 -6.83
N TYR A 299 -17.57 -10.71 -6.39
CA TYR A 299 -17.92 -11.90 -7.14
C TYR A 299 -18.85 -12.78 -6.32
N HIS A 300 -19.86 -13.34 -7.00
CA HIS A 300 -20.70 -14.39 -6.48
C HIS A 300 -20.22 -15.70 -7.08
N ASP A 301 -19.59 -16.53 -6.26
CA ASP A 301 -19.03 -17.81 -6.61
C ASP A 301 -19.86 -18.96 -6.05
N VAL A 302 -20.39 -19.79 -6.95
CA VAL A 302 -21.13 -20.98 -6.53
C VAL A 302 -20.27 -21.94 -5.72
N CYS A 303 -18.93 -21.85 -5.79
CA CYS A 303 -18.00 -22.63 -4.98
C CYS A 303 -18.28 -22.53 -3.47
N GLY A 304 -18.73 -21.37 -2.97
CA GLY A 304 -19.02 -21.15 -1.54
C GLY A 304 -20.13 -22.03 -0.99
N THR A 305 -21.10 -22.41 -1.84
CA THR A 305 -22.27 -23.22 -1.44
C THR A 305 -22.24 -24.65 -1.97
N GLN A 306 -21.27 -24.98 -2.84
CA GLN A 306 -21.13 -26.32 -3.40
C GLN A 306 -20.76 -27.35 -2.31
N ALA A 307 -21.32 -28.55 -2.39
CA ALA A 307 -20.98 -29.64 -1.46
C ALA A 307 -19.71 -30.41 -1.88
N THR A 308 -19.26 -30.22 -3.12
CA THR A 308 -18.14 -30.95 -3.73
C THR A 308 -16.93 -30.03 -3.86
N THR A 309 -15.78 -30.52 -3.41
CA THR A 309 -14.45 -29.89 -3.55
C THR A 309 -13.53 -30.80 -4.39
N PRO A 310 -12.54 -30.27 -5.14
CA PRO A 310 -12.30 -28.85 -5.42
C PRO A 310 -13.35 -28.25 -6.38
N CYS A 311 -13.32 -26.94 -6.53
CA CYS A 311 -14.21 -26.20 -7.44
C CYS A 311 -13.61 -26.12 -8.84
N TYR A 312 -14.41 -26.47 -9.84
CA TYR A 312 -13.99 -26.53 -11.26
C TYR A 312 -14.54 -25.38 -12.10
N ASN A 313 -15.41 -24.54 -11.52
CA ASN A 313 -15.95 -23.40 -12.25
C ASN A 313 -14.85 -22.38 -12.54
N ARG A 314 -14.97 -21.69 -13.67
CA ARG A 314 -14.03 -20.68 -14.13
C ARG A 314 -14.78 -19.38 -14.40
N PHE A 315 -14.03 -18.28 -14.49
CA PHE A 315 -14.62 -17.00 -14.87
C PHE A 315 -15.35 -17.08 -16.22
N GLY A 316 -16.59 -16.60 -16.26
CA GLY A 316 -17.42 -16.54 -17.47
C GLY A 316 -18.01 -17.88 -17.94
N ASP A 317 -17.98 -18.93 -17.12
CA ASP A 317 -18.59 -20.22 -17.45
C ASP A 317 -20.11 -20.27 -17.16
N GLU A 318 -20.74 -21.43 -17.39
CA GLU A 318 -22.17 -21.65 -17.16
C GLU A 318 -22.49 -22.13 -15.72
N SER A 319 -21.56 -21.97 -14.77
CA SER A 319 -21.75 -22.44 -13.38
C SER A 319 -22.84 -21.67 -12.63
N GLY A 320 -23.17 -20.47 -13.09
CA GLY A 320 -24.04 -19.52 -12.40
C GLY A 320 -23.29 -18.55 -11.48
N SER A 321 -21.96 -18.57 -11.49
CA SER A 321 -21.14 -17.52 -10.87
C SER A 321 -21.20 -16.22 -11.68
N TYR A 322 -21.15 -15.06 -11.01
CA TYR A 322 -21.27 -13.77 -11.67
C TYR A 322 -20.67 -12.63 -10.84
N VAL A 323 -20.39 -11.50 -11.48
CA VAL A 323 -19.98 -10.27 -10.78
C VAL A 323 -21.18 -9.65 -10.05
N ASP A 324 -21.13 -9.56 -8.73
CA ASP A 324 -22.17 -9.00 -7.86
C ASP A 324 -21.74 -7.67 -7.23
N GLU A 325 -21.67 -6.62 -8.06
CA GLU A 325 -21.33 -5.26 -7.60
C GLU A 325 -22.35 -4.71 -6.58
N ALA A 326 -23.60 -5.19 -6.64
CA ALA A 326 -24.67 -4.74 -5.77
C ALA A 326 -24.46 -5.23 -4.34
N ALA A 327 -24.11 -6.52 -4.16
CA ALA A 327 -23.74 -7.06 -2.85
C ALA A 327 -22.50 -6.36 -2.28
N GLN A 328 -21.48 -6.14 -3.12
CA GLN A 328 -20.27 -5.42 -2.72
C GLN A 328 -20.58 -4.03 -2.16
N ALA A 329 -21.40 -3.27 -2.89
CA ALA A 329 -21.80 -1.92 -2.51
C ALA A 329 -22.68 -1.89 -1.23
N ASP A 330 -23.60 -2.86 -1.09
CA ASP A 330 -24.47 -2.97 0.09
C ASP A 330 -23.66 -3.26 1.37
N TYR A 331 -22.70 -4.20 1.31
CA TYR A 331 -21.80 -4.50 2.42
C TYR A 331 -20.98 -3.28 2.82
N ALA A 332 -20.36 -2.60 1.85
CA ALA A 332 -19.55 -1.41 2.11
C ALA A 332 -20.36 -0.29 2.77
N LEU A 333 -21.60 -0.05 2.33
CA LEU A 333 -22.49 0.94 2.95
C LEU A 333 -22.89 0.56 4.38
N LYS A 334 -23.28 -0.69 4.62
CA LYS A 334 -23.67 -1.17 5.96
C LYS A 334 -22.53 -1.04 6.95
N LEU A 335 -21.36 -1.57 6.59
CA LEU A 335 -20.16 -1.51 7.42
C LEU A 335 -19.72 -0.05 7.66
N THR A 336 -19.73 0.81 6.64
CA THR A 336 -19.39 2.22 6.82
C THR A 336 -20.37 2.95 7.75
N ARG A 337 -21.66 2.62 7.70
CA ARG A 337 -22.65 3.18 8.64
C ARG A 337 -22.41 2.73 10.08
N GLU A 338 -21.98 1.48 10.30
CA GLU A 338 -21.58 1.00 11.63
C GLU A 338 -20.29 1.69 12.15
N ILE A 339 -19.33 1.99 11.26
CA ILE A 339 -18.17 2.82 11.62
C ILE A 339 -18.63 4.21 12.08
N GLN A 340 -19.56 4.83 11.35
CA GLN A 340 -20.10 6.15 11.68
C GLN A 340 -20.89 6.15 13.00
N SER A 341 -21.67 5.09 13.28
CA SER A 341 -22.40 4.98 14.55
C SER A 341 -21.48 4.79 15.75
N ASN A 342 -20.27 4.25 15.54
CA ASN A 342 -19.26 4.04 16.56
C ASN A 342 -18.14 5.10 16.53
N SER A 343 -18.32 6.18 15.77
CA SER A 343 -17.28 7.17 15.49
C SER A 343 -16.83 7.91 16.74
N SER A 344 -15.52 8.15 16.81
CA SER A 344 -14.87 8.93 17.86
C SER A 344 -14.71 10.40 17.47
N LEU A 345 -15.43 10.89 16.47
CA LEU A 345 -15.32 12.26 15.98
C LEU A 345 -15.86 13.30 16.97
N GLN A 346 -16.85 12.94 17.79
CA GLN A 346 -17.56 13.87 18.69
C GLN A 346 -16.67 14.34 19.86
N GLU A 347 -16.86 15.59 20.31
CA GLU A 347 -16.01 16.23 21.34
C GLU A 347 -15.95 15.44 22.66
N HIS A 348 -17.05 14.78 23.07
CA HIS A 348 -17.05 13.99 24.30
C HIS A 348 -16.11 12.78 24.24
N CYS A 349 -15.80 12.27 23.04
CA CYS A 349 -14.87 11.17 22.83
C CYS A 349 -13.44 11.50 23.26
N GLY A 350 -13.09 12.79 23.38
CA GLY A 350 -11.80 13.24 23.91
C GLY A 350 -11.55 12.87 25.38
N ARG A 351 -12.62 12.45 26.08
CA ARG A 351 -12.60 11.99 27.47
C ARG A 351 -13.06 10.54 27.61
N ALA A 352 -13.41 9.88 26.50
CA ALA A 352 -13.83 8.50 26.50
C ALA A 352 -12.66 7.58 26.86
N LYS A 353 -13.00 6.50 27.55
CA LYS A 353 -12.12 5.44 28.04
C LYS A 353 -12.89 4.11 28.07
N ARG A 354 -12.23 3.03 28.43
CA ARG A 354 -12.86 1.73 28.62
C ARG A 354 -14.11 1.82 29.51
N GLY A 355 -15.19 1.19 29.08
CA GLY A 355 -16.51 1.23 29.73
C GLY A 355 -17.29 2.54 29.55
N SER A 356 -16.84 3.45 28.67
CA SER A 356 -17.67 4.61 28.28
C SER A 356 -18.77 4.16 27.34
N THR A 357 -20.00 4.59 27.62
CA THR A 357 -21.20 4.29 26.83
C THR A 357 -21.89 5.58 26.40
N ASP A 358 -22.77 5.49 25.41
CA ASP A 358 -23.78 6.52 25.15
C ASP A 358 -24.89 6.54 26.21
N GLU A 359 -25.90 7.37 25.98
CA GLU A 359 -27.06 7.54 26.87
C GLU A 359 -27.90 6.27 27.00
N ASP A 360 -27.85 5.37 26.01
CA ASP A 360 -28.58 4.10 25.99
C ASP A 360 -27.74 2.93 26.55
N GLY A 361 -26.50 3.19 26.97
CA GLY A 361 -25.60 2.17 27.53
C GLY A 361 -24.83 1.37 26.49
N TYR A 362 -24.84 1.78 25.22
CA TYR A 362 -24.03 1.16 24.16
C TYR A 362 -22.62 1.75 24.09
N PRO A 363 -21.59 0.95 23.76
CA PRO A 363 -20.24 1.46 23.52
C PRO A 363 -20.27 2.57 22.47
N ASN A 364 -19.74 3.74 22.84
CA ASN A 364 -19.63 4.91 21.96
C ASN A 364 -18.16 5.31 21.85
N CYS A 365 -17.79 6.02 20.78
CA CYS A 365 -16.43 6.45 20.52
C CYS A 365 -15.46 5.26 20.43
N ALA A 366 -15.81 4.21 19.69
CA ALA A 366 -14.94 3.03 19.59
C ALA A 366 -13.85 3.22 18.53
N THR A 367 -14.22 3.81 17.38
CA THR A 367 -13.37 3.83 16.19
C THR A 367 -13.07 5.25 15.71
N VAL A 368 -11.87 5.45 15.15
CA VAL A 368 -11.48 6.68 14.44
C VAL A 368 -11.66 6.58 12.93
N GLY A 369 -12.26 5.48 12.44
CA GLY A 369 -12.58 5.27 11.04
C GLY A 369 -12.07 3.92 10.51
N GLY A 370 -11.87 3.85 9.20
CA GLY A 370 -11.34 2.63 8.59
C GLY A 370 -10.92 2.76 7.13
N PHE A 371 -10.34 1.68 6.59
CA PHE A 371 -9.93 1.56 5.19
C PHE A 371 -10.74 0.47 4.47
N LEU A 372 -11.43 0.85 3.40
CA LEU A 372 -12.18 -0.07 2.54
C LEU A 372 -11.20 -0.82 1.61
N MET A 373 -11.33 -2.15 1.58
CA MET A 373 -10.54 -3.05 0.74
C MET A 373 -11.28 -3.34 -0.58
N SER A 374 -10.68 -3.19 -1.77
CA SER A 374 -9.43 -2.51 -2.15
C SER A 374 -9.69 -1.52 -3.28
N TRP A 375 -8.74 -0.64 -3.63
CA TRP A 375 -8.97 0.35 -4.71
C TRP A 375 -9.23 -0.28 -6.09
N VAL A 376 -8.45 -1.31 -6.45
CA VAL A 376 -8.49 -1.97 -7.75
C VAL A 376 -8.42 -3.49 -7.57
N ASP A 377 -8.99 -4.25 -8.50
CA ASP A 377 -8.82 -5.72 -8.54
C ASP A 377 -7.32 -6.08 -8.65
N GLU A 378 -6.92 -7.18 -8.03
CA GLU A 378 -5.51 -7.56 -7.84
C GLU A 378 -5.26 -8.98 -8.37
N TYR A 379 -5.01 -9.10 -9.68
CA TYR A 379 -4.91 -10.39 -10.41
C TYR A 379 -3.74 -11.27 -9.94
N TRP A 380 -2.82 -10.71 -9.17
CA TRP A 380 -1.67 -11.47 -8.67
C TRP A 380 -2.02 -12.40 -7.50
N LYS A 381 -3.19 -12.22 -6.87
CA LYS A 381 -3.53 -12.94 -5.64
C LYS A 381 -3.82 -14.42 -5.86
N GLY A 382 -4.13 -14.87 -7.09
CA GLY A 382 -4.29 -16.29 -7.42
C GLY A 382 -3.04 -17.14 -7.17
N ALA A 383 -1.84 -16.54 -7.15
CA ALA A 383 -0.57 -17.22 -6.93
C ALA A 383 -0.41 -17.75 -5.50
N THR A 384 -0.87 -16.97 -4.53
CA THR A 384 -0.73 -17.27 -3.10
C THR A 384 -2.08 -17.30 -2.40
N ALA A 385 -3.12 -17.73 -3.12
CA ALA A 385 -4.44 -17.90 -2.56
C ALA A 385 -4.42 -18.83 -1.35
N GLN A 386 -5.26 -18.54 -0.36
CA GLN A 386 -5.27 -19.29 0.90
C GLN A 386 -5.64 -20.77 0.72
N ALA A 387 -6.54 -21.09 -0.20
CA ALA A 387 -6.85 -22.46 -0.61
C ALA A 387 -6.42 -22.68 -2.06
N LYS A 388 -5.69 -23.78 -2.33
CA LYS A 388 -5.13 -24.05 -3.65
C LYS A 388 -4.99 -25.53 -3.99
N CYS A 389 -4.65 -25.80 -5.24
CA CYS A 389 -4.22 -27.11 -5.70
C CYS A 389 -2.74 -27.07 -6.07
N ALA A 390 -1.95 -28.04 -5.60
CA ALA A 390 -0.53 -28.12 -5.91
C ALA A 390 -0.14 -29.50 -6.48
N PRO A 391 0.06 -29.65 -7.81
CA PRO A 391 0.00 -28.60 -8.85
C PRO A 391 -1.44 -28.23 -9.25
N THR A 392 -1.60 -27.19 -10.09
CA THR A 392 -2.88 -26.70 -10.63
C THR A 392 -3.44 -27.60 -11.73
N TYR A 393 -4.74 -27.47 -12.06
CA TYR A 393 -5.47 -28.34 -13.01
C TYR A 393 -4.82 -28.58 -14.36
N ASP A 394 -4.18 -27.55 -14.93
CA ASP A 394 -3.59 -27.62 -16.27
C ASP A 394 -2.25 -28.41 -16.27
N ASP A 395 -1.73 -28.78 -15.09
CA ASP A 395 -0.53 -29.61 -14.94
C ASP A 395 -0.86 -31.11 -15.13
N PRO A 396 -0.07 -31.86 -15.93
CA PRO A 396 -0.27 -33.30 -16.10
C PRO A 396 -0.25 -34.14 -14.81
N ASP A 397 0.43 -33.66 -13.76
CA ASP A 397 0.53 -34.31 -12.46
C ASP A 397 -0.59 -33.88 -11.48
N PHE A 398 -1.57 -33.09 -11.96
CA PHE A 398 -2.73 -32.68 -11.17
C PHE A 398 -3.47 -33.86 -10.55
N SER A 399 -3.79 -33.74 -9.27
CA SER A 399 -4.61 -34.70 -8.54
C SER A 399 -5.56 -33.97 -7.61
N VAL A 400 -6.83 -34.40 -7.58
CA VAL A 400 -7.81 -33.89 -6.62
C VAL A 400 -7.35 -34.07 -5.17
N ALA A 401 -6.51 -35.07 -4.89
CA ALA A 401 -5.99 -35.33 -3.56
C ALA A 401 -4.97 -34.28 -3.08
N THR A 402 -4.48 -33.40 -3.97
CA THR A 402 -3.52 -32.34 -3.65
C THR A 402 -4.17 -30.95 -3.60
N CYS A 403 -5.50 -30.90 -3.52
CA CYS A 403 -6.26 -29.67 -3.38
C CYS A 403 -6.73 -29.47 -1.93
N ASP A 404 -6.71 -28.23 -1.47
CA ASP A 404 -7.36 -27.82 -0.24
C ASP A 404 -8.89 -27.87 -0.39
N ASP A 405 -9.59 -27.88 0.74
CA ASP A 405 -11.05 -27.84 0.76
C ASP A 405 -11.58 -26.54 0.12
N HIS A 406 -12.54 -26.66 -0.80
CA HIS A 406 -13.07 -25.57 -1.62
C HIS A 406 -12.01 -24.74 -2.37
N ALA A 407 -10.82 -25.30 -2.62
CA ALA A 407 -9.89 -24.68 -3.55
C ALA A 407 -10.46 -24.70 -4.97
N HIS A 408 -10.32 -23.60 -5.69
CA HIS A 408 -10.47 -23.62 -7.14
C HIS A 408 -9.29 -24.36 -7.77
N VAL A 409 -9.57 -25.19 -8.77
CA VAL A 409 -8.54 -26.04 -9.38
C VAL A 409 -7.46 -25.25 -10.14
N THR A 410 -7.73 -23.98 -10.43
CA THR A 410 -6.79 -23.02 -11.03
C THR A 410 -5.92 -22.32 -9.99
N CYS A 411 -6.21 -22.43 -8.69
CA CYS A 411 -5.50 -21.68 -7.66
C CYS A 411 -4.15 -22.24 -7.30
N GLY A 412 -3.21 -21.30 -7.06
CA GLY A 412 -1.78 -21.56 -7.08
C GLY A 412 -1.13 -21.25 -8.44
N ASN A 413 -1.88 -20.68 -9.39
CA ASN A 413 -1.30 -20.23 -10.65
C ASN A 413 -0.58 -18.89 -10.49
N TRP A 414 0.57 -18.75 -11.14
CA TRP A 414 1.37 -17.52 -11.12
C TRP A 414 1.04 -16.57 -12.27
N ASN A 415 -0.11 -16.75 -12.91
CA ASN A 415 -0.50 -16.02 -14.09
C ASN A 415 -1.25 -14.73 -13.73
N ALA A 416 -0.52 -13.66 -13.39
CA ALA A 416 -1.11 -12.36 -13.07
C ALA A 416 -1.78 -11.62 -14.26
N SER A 417 -1.92 -12.28 -15.42
CA SER A 417 -2.69 -11.79 -16.57
C SER A 417 -4.15 -12.24 -16.55
N ASP A 418 -4.44 -13.31 -15.80
CA ASP A 418 -5.74 -13.95 -15.75
C ASP A 418 -6.49 -13.49 -14.49
N HIS A 419 -7.78 -13.20 -14.63
CA HIS A 419 -8.62 -12.82 -13.49
C HIS A 419 -9.27 -14.10 -12.97
N ASP A 420 -8.64 -14.71 -11.97
CA ASP A 420 -9.05 -16.00 -11.43
C ASP A 420 -10.16 -15.85 -10.37
N LEU A 421 -10.85 -16.95 -10.10
CA LEU A 421 -11.82 -17.06 -9.01
C LEU A 421 -11.14 -17.48 -7.70
N CYS A 422 -9.83 -17.29 -7.59
CA CYS A 422 -9.09 -17.77 -6.44
C CYS A 422 -9.43 -17.11 -5.13
N GLY A 423 -9.40 -17.93 -4.09
CA GLY A 423 -9.56 -17.52 -2.71
C GLY A 423 -9.93 -18.70 -1.84
N TYR A 424 -10.91 -18.54 -0.96
CA TYR A 424 -11.21 -19.55 0.05
C TYR A 424 -12.63 -19.41 0.61
N LYS A 425 -13.11 -20.48 1.24
CA LYS A 425 -14.40 -20.49 1.90
C LYS A 425 -14.42 -19.56 3.10
N LEU A 426 -15.41 -18.68 3.14
CA LEU A 426 -15.69 -17.82 4.29
C LEU A 426 -17.19 -17.71 4.48
N ASP A 427 -17.75 -18.38 5.50
CA ASP A 427 -19.20 -18.40 5.77
C ASP A 427 -19.80 -17.00 5.97
N ALA A 428 -18.98 -15.99 6.32
CA ALA A 428 -19.41 -14.61 6.50
C ALA A 428 -19.58 -13.82 5.20
N ALA A 429 -18.99 -14.30 4.10
CA ALA A 429 -19.15 -13.73 2.77
C ALA A 429 -20.59 -13.97 2.25
N PRO A 430 -21.11 -13.12 1.34
CA PRO A 430 -22.51 -13.14 0.90
C PRO A 430 -22.95 -14.48 0.28
N ASP A 431 -22.01 -15.20 -0.32
CA ASP A 431 -22.17 -16.49 -0.99
C ASP A 431 -21.39 -17.64 -0.30
N GLY A 432 -20.74 -17.36 0.83
CA GLY A 432 -19.88 -18.30 1.54
C GLY A 432 -18.47 -18.46 0.96
N TYR A 433 -18.06 -17.62 0.00
CA TYR A 433 -16.72 -17.64 -0.59
C TYR A 433 -16.13 -16.24 -0.66
N VAL A 434 -14.80 -16.15 -0.60
CA VAL A 434 -14.10 -14.90 -0.89
C VAL A 434 -13.22 -15.13 -2.10
N ASN A 435 -13.40 -14.32 -3.14
CA ASN A 435 -12.52 -14.29 -4.30
C ASN A 435 -11.50 -13.15 -4.12
N GLU A 436 -10.25 -13.48 -3.75
CA GLU A 436 -9.24 -12.52 -3.28
C GLU A 436 -8.83 -11.48 -4.34
N GLU A 437 -8.95 -11.82 -5.63
CA GLU A 437 -8.67 -10.92 -6.75
C GLU A 437 -9.77 -9.88 -7.01
N TRP A 438 -10.96 -10.04 -6.42
CA TRP A 438 -12.19 -9.32 -6.78
C TRP A 438 -12.62 -8.24 -5.78
N PHE A 439 -11.73 -7.84 -4.87
CA PHE A 439 -11.99 -6.78 -3.89
C PHE A 439 -12.06 -5.37 -4.49
N GLY A 440 -11.71 -5.18 -5.76
CA GLY A 440 -11.57 -3.85 -6.34
C GLY A 440 -12.86 -3.04 -6.31
N ILE A 441 -12.79 -1.83 -5.76
CA ILE A 441 -13.79 -0.76 -5.95
C ILE A 441 -13.83 -0.34 -7.43
N THR A 442 -12.70 -0.52 -8.11
CA THR A 442 -12.53 -0.31 -9.54
C THR A 442 -11.98 -1.58 -10.19
N THR A 443 -12.33 -1.78 -11.46
CA THR A 443 -11.83 -2.91 -12.25
C THR A 443 -10.83 -2.40 -13.30
N PRO A 444 -9.63 -3.01 -13.40
CA PRO A 444 -8.64 -2.59 -14.38
C PRO A 444 -8.98 -3.13 -15.78
N THR A 445 -8.56 -2.41 -16.82
CA THR A 445 -8.65 -2.88 -18.21
C THR A 445 -7.36 -2.54 -18.93
N THR A 446 -6.75 -3.51 -19.60
CA THR A 446 -5.51 -3.31 -20.36
C THR A 446 -5.72 -2.32 -21.51
N CYS A 447 -4.89 -1.27 -21.53
CA CYS A 447 -4.89 -0.25 -22.59
C CYS A 447 -3.56 -0.20 -23.37
N GLY A 448 -2.51 -0.83 -22.84
CA GLY A 448 -1.17 -0.99 -23.42
C GLY A 448 -0.32 -1.90 -22.52
N ASP A 449 0.94 -2.13 -22.89
CA ASP A 449 1.78 -3.17 -22.28
C ASP A 449 1.91 -3.04 -20.75
N ASP A 450 2.00 -1.81 -20.22
CA ASP A 450 2.16 -1.54 -18.77
C ASP A 450 1.18 -0.44 -18.28
N ILE A 451 -0.02 -0.36 -18.83
CA ILE A 451 -1.01 0.61 -18.37
C ILE A 451 -2.42 0.09 -18.46
N ASN A 452 -3.15 0.24 -17.36
CA ASN A 452 -4.56 -0.08 -17.28
C ASN A 452 -5.37 1.21 -17.24
N ALA A 453 -6.53 1.26 -17.89
CA ALA A 453 -7.60 2.14 -17.44
C ALA A 453 -8.29 1.47 -16.25
N ILE A 454 -9.08 2.23 -15.51
CA ILE A 454 -9.94 1.69 -14.45
C ILE A 454 -11.38 2.10 -14.71
N ALA A 455 -12.30 1.17 -14.46
CA ALA A 455 -13.73 1.42 -14.49
C ALA A 455 -14.32 1.30 -13.07
N PRO A 456 -15.28 2.14 -12.68
CA PRO A 456 -15.90 2.07 -11.37
C PRO A 456 -16.92 0.94 -11.30
N ARG A 457 -16.93 0.21 -10.18
CA ARG A 457 -18.07 -0.62 -9.78
C ARG A 457 -19.12 0.22 -9.05
N ASP A 458 -20.32 -0.33 -8.84
CA ASP A 458 -21.42 0.35 -8.13
C ASP A 458 -21.02 0.85 -6.72
N ILE A 459 -20.14 0.14 -6.01
CA ILE A 459 -19.58 0.56 -4.72
C ILE A 459 -18.96 1.96 -4.77
N PHE A 460 -18.24 2.33 -5.84
CA PHE A 460 -17.64 3.66 -5.98
C PHE A 460 -18.71 4.75 -5.90
N TRP A 461 -19.81 4.57 -6.63
CA TRP A 461 -20.88 5.55 -6.72
C TRP A 461 -21.69 5.63 -5.43
N GLN A 462 -21.95 4.49 -4.79
CA GLN A 462 -22.63 4.43 -3.51
C GLN A 462 -21.82 5.12 -2.40
N MET A 463 -20.51 4.85 -2.34
CA MET A 463 -19.61 5.48 -1.38
C MET A 463 -19.43 6.99 -1.66
N ARG A 464 -19.33 7.40 -2.94
CA ARG A 464 -19.34 8.82 -3.32
C ARG A 464 -20.58 9.54 -2.83
N HIS A 465 -21.75 8.97 -3.07
CA HIS A 465 -22.99 9.55 -2.59
C HIS A 465 -23.03 9.61 -1.06
N HIS A 466 -22.63 8.53 -0.38
CA HIS A 466 -22.62 8.46 1.08
C HIS A 466 -21.66 9.46 1.73
N TRP A 467 -20.44 9.61 1.22
CA TRP A 467 -19.41 10.46 1.83
C TRP A 467 -19.45 11.92 1.39
N THR A 468 -20.03 12.23 0.22
CA THR A 468 -20.00 13.60 -0.34
C THR A 468 -21.38 14.16 -0.69
N GLY A 469 -22.41 13.31 -0.77
CA GLY A 469 -23.71 13.66 -1.33
C GLY A 469 -23.75 13.71 -2.87
N ALA A 470 -22.61 13.65 -3.55
CA ALA A 470 -22.54 13.71 -5.01
C ALA A 470 -23.06 12.42 -5.66
N GLY A 471 -23.78 12.56 -6.78
CA GLY A 471 -24.30 11.43 -7.53
C GLY A 471 -23.29 10.78 -8.49
N LYS A 472 -23.82 9.87 -9.32
CA LYS A 472 -23.08 9.20 -10.40
C LYS A 472 -22.65 10.20 -11.48
N GLU A 473 -21.37 10.21 -11.80
CA GLU A 473 -20.76 11.09 -12.80
C GLU A 473 -19.77 10.30 -13.65
N PRO A 474 -20.24 9.52 -14.64
CA PRO A 474 -19.39 8.59 -15.39
C PRO A 474 -18.20 9.25 -16.09
N SER A 475 -18.29 10.54 -16.41
CA SER A 475 -17.21 11.33 -17.03
C SER A 475 -15.97 11.51 -16.15
N LEU A 476 -16.02 11.16 -14.86
CA LEU A 476 -14.83 11.15 -14.00
C LEU A 476 -13.79 10.12 -14.47
N PHE A 477 -14.25 9.01 -15.03
CA PHE A 477 -13.39 7.91 -15.48
C PHE A 477 -13.03 8.12 -16.95
N GLY A 478 -11.72 8.11 -17.22
CA GLY A 478 -11.18 8.28 -18.56
C GLY A 478 -11.29 6.99 -19.38
N SER A 479 -11.23 7.13 -20.70
CA SER A 479 -11.07 5.96 -21.57
C SER A 479 -9.62 5.47 -21.57
N CYS A 480 -9.36 4.34 -22.23
CA CYS A 480 -8.00 3.90 -22.53
C CYS A 480 -7.18 4.98 -23.26
N GLU A 481 -7.79 5.70 -24.21
CA GLU A 481 -7.13 6.77 -24.96
C GLU A 481 -6.72 7.94 -24.05
N THR A 482 -7.60 8.34 -23.13
CA THR A 482 -7.29 9.36 -22.12
C THR A 482 -6.13 8.91 -21.24
N THR A 483 -6.18 7.67 -20.76
CA THR A 483 -5.19 7.08 -19.87
C THR A 483 -3.81 7.00 -20.52
N LEU A 484 -3.74 6.59 -21.79
CA LEU A 484 -2.51 6.60 -22.59
C LEU A 484 -1.95 8.01 -22.80
N SER A 485 -2.83 8.98 -23.05
CA SER A 485 -2.44 10.39 -23.22
C SER A 485 -1.87 10.98 -21.92
N GLU A 486 -2.48 10.67 -20.78
CA GLU A 486 -2.00 11.08 -19.45
C GLU A 486 -0.62 10.48 -19.14
N LYS A 487 -0.38 9.20 -19.47
CA LYS A 487 0.95 8.56 -19.34
C LYS A 487 2.02 9.29 -20.14
N CYS A 488 1.71 9.69 -21.38
CA CYS A 488 2.64 10.44 -22.22
C CYS A 488 2.98 11.79 -21.60
N ALA A 489 1.97 12.51 -21.08
CA ALA A 489 2.16 13.82 -20.45
C ALA A 489 2.95 13.74 -19.12
N ALA A 490 2.76 12.69 -18.33
CA ALA A 490 3.47 12.50 -17.06
C ALA A 490 5.00 12.36 -17.26
N ARG A 491 5.45 11.81 -18.40
CA ARG A 491 6.87 11.71 -18.76
C ARG A 491 7.51 13.06 -19.15
N GLU A 492 6.71 14.09 -19.40
CA GLU A 492 7.17 15.42 -19.83
C GLU A 492 7.31 16.43 -18.67
N LEU A 493 6.93 16.06 -17.43
CA LEU A 493 7.05 16.94 -16.27
C LEU A 493 8.52 17.05 -15.82
N PRO A 494 9.13 18.26 -15.82
CA PRO A 494 10.43 18.45 -15.22
C PRO A 494 10.31 18.21 -13.71
N THR A 495 11.19 17.36 -13.17
CA THR A 495 11.35 17.16 -11.74
C THR A 495 11.55 18.53 -11.04
N GLY A 496 10.64 18.90 -10.14
CA GLY A 496 10.82 20.04 -9.23
C GLY A 496 9.99 21.32 -9.46
N LEU A 497 8.84 21.28 -10.14
CA LEU A 497 7.87 22.39 -10.10
C LEU A 497 6.65 22.04 -9.22
N PRO A 498 6.10 23.00 -8.45
CA PRO A 498 4.95 22.75 -7.57
C PRO A 498 3.74 22.28 -8.38
N PHE A 499 3.19 21.14 -7.98
CA PHE A 499 1.98 20.53 -8.52
C PHE A 499 0.81 21.52 -8.47
N LEU A 500 0.41 22.06 -9.62
CA LEU A 500 -0.93 22.61 -9.80
C LEU A 500 -1.85 21.46 -10.20
N PRO A 501 -3.11 21.43 -9.73
CA PRO A 501 -4.07 20.43 -10.18
C PRO A 501 -4.21 20.50 -11.71
N PRO A 502 -4.30 19.35 -12.41
CA PRO A 502 -4.48 19.36 -13.84
C PRO A 502 -5.78 20.11 -14.20
N PRO A 503 -5.76 20.97 -15.23
CA PRO A 503 -6.99 21.61 -15.70
C PRO A 503 -7.98 20.54 -16.23
N PRO A 504 -9.29 20.84 -16.26
CA PRO A 504 -10.25 19.96 -16.93
C PRO A 504 -9.80 19.67 -18.37
N PRO A 505 -10.12 18.48 -18.93
CA PRO A 505 -9.57 18.04 -20.21
C PRO A 505 -9.80 19.12 -21.28
N PRO A 506 -8.75 19.61 -21.95
CA PRO A 506 -8.94 20.59 -23.00
C PRO A 506 -9.62 19.92 -24.19
N SER A 507 -10.67 20.57 -24.70
CA SER A 507 -11.18 20.30 -26.04
C SER A 507 -10.12 20.73 -27.06
N GLY A 508 -9.25 19.80 -27.43
CA GLY A 508 -8.19 20.00 -28.42
C GLY A 508 -6.81 19.65 -27.88
N GLY A 509 -6.29 18.51 -28.31
CA GLY A 509 -4.93 18.07 -28.00
C GLY A 509 -3.89 18.96 -28.69
N HIS A 510 -3.04 19.60 -27.90
CA HIS A 510 -1.82 20.24 -28.37
C HIS A 510 -0.63 19.59 -27.68
N CYS A 511 0.24 18.93 -28.44
CA CYS A 511 1.58 18.55 -27.97
C CYS A 511 2.43 19.82 -27.89
N SER A 512 3.19 20.00 -26.82
CA SER A 512 4.14 21.11 -26.76
C SER A 512 5.46 20.71 -27.46
N LEU A 513 6.01 21.66 -28.22
CA LEU A 513 7.28 21.58 -28.97
C LEU A 513 7.30 20.63 -30.19
N ARG A 514 6.55 21.03 -31.23
CA ARG A 514 6.71 20.67 -32.67
C ARG A 514 6.20 19.29 -33.14
N GLY A 515 5.09 18.80 -32.59
CA GLY A 515 4.36 17.65 -33.14
C GLY A 515 2.84 17.77 -33.00
N GLN A 516 2.10 17.00 -33.81
CA GLN A 516 0.66 16.77 -33.67
C GLN A 516 0.42 15.27 -33.43
N CYS A 517 -0.40 14.90 -32.43
CA CYS A 517 -0.93 13.54 -32.31
C CYS A 517 -1.89 13.29 -33.47
N VAL A 518 -1.63 12.25 -34.27
CA VAL A 518 -2.52 11.83 -35.35
C VAL A 518 -2.90 10.37 -35.19
N THR A 519 -4.18 10.08 -35.38
CA THR A 519 -4.75 8.72 -35.39
C THR A 519 -4.75 8.10 -36.81
N ASP A 520 -4.19 8.79 -37.81
CA ASP A 520 -4.13 8.32 -39.20
C ASP A 520 -2.78 7.62 -39.50
N HIS A 521 -2.86 6.30 -39.66
CA HIS A 521 -1.77 5.41 -40.08
C HIS A 521 -1.08 5.81 -41.40
N ARG A 522 -1.70 6.66 -42.25
CA ARG A 522 -1.09 7.09 -43.52
C ARG A 522 0.02 8.13 -43.37
N ILE A 523 0.11 8.80 -42.22
CA ILE A 523 1.09 9.89 -41.97
C ILE A 523 2.44 9.31 -41.51
N CYS A 524 2.43 8.14 -40.87
CA CYS A 524 3.63 7.38 -40.56
C CYS A 524 3.97 6.52 -41.78
N GLY A 525 5.19 6.64 -42.32
CA GLY A 525 5.55 6.09 -43.63
C GLY A 525 5.22 4.60 -43.84
N PRO A 526 5.04 4.16 -45.10
CA PRO A 526 4.57 2.81 -45.39
C PRO A 526 5.66 1.78 -45.07
N GLY A 527 5.48 1.02 -44.00
CA GLY A 527 6.37 -0.09 -43.68
C GLY A 527 6.30 -0.57 -42.23
N ASP A 528 5.14 -1.02 -41.77
CA ASP A 528 5.08 -2.19 -40.89
C ASP A 528 3.66 -2.79 -40.89
N VAL A 529 3.59 -4.05 -41.32
CA VAL A 529 2.38 -4.87 -41.23
C VAL A 529 2.37 -5.53 -39.86
N ASN A 530 1.94 -4.79 -38.84
CA ASN A 530 1.43 -5.39 -37.62
C ASN A 530 0.28 -4.54 -37.07
N SER A 531 -0.84 -5.19 -36.79
CA SER A 531 -2.11 -4.59 -36.38
C SER A 531 -2.10 -4.13 -34.93
N SER A 532 -1.30 -3.11 -34.62
CA SER A 532 -1.32 -2.37 -33.35
C SER A 532 -1.43 -0.88 -33.66
N VAL A 533 -2.63 -0.31 -33.54
CA VAL A 533 -2.86 1.12 -33.73
C VAL A 533 -2.47 1.85 -32.45
N THR A 534 -1.19 2.13 -32.29
CA THR A 534 -0.67 3.05 -31.26
C THR A 534 -0.80 4.49 -31.77
N PRO A 535 -1.14 5.49 -30.95
CA PRO A 535 -1.02 6.89 -31.36
C PRO A 535 0.46 7.19 -31.65
N CYS A 536 0.78 7.61 -32.87
CA CYS A 536 2.12 8.07 -33.22
C CYS A 536 2.16 9.61 -33.15
N CYS A 537 3.21 10.14 -32.53
CA CYS A 537 3.57 11.55 -32.68
C CYS A 537 4.24 11.74 -34.04
N ALA A 538 3.63 12.50 -34.96
CA ALA A 538 4.30 12.91 -36.20
C ALA A 538 5.16 14.14 -35.90
N CYS A 539 6.50 14.01 -35.92
CA CYS A 539 7.40 15.17 -35.82
C CYS A 539 7.46 15.91 -37.21
N ASP A 540 7.70 17.23 -37.25
CA ASP A 540 7.80 18.04 -38.49
C ASP A 540 8.78 17.45 -39.54
N SER A 541 8.56 17.74 -40.84
CA SER A 541 9.37 17.24 -41.96
C SER A 541 10.88 17.44 -41.74
N GLY A 542 11.61 16.33 -41.56
CA GLY A 542 13.07 16.32 -41.33
C GLY A 542 13.54 15.47 -40.13
N PHE A 543 12.63 14.89 -39.35
CA PHE A 543 12.95 14.04 -38.20
C PHE A 543 12.27 12.67 -38.32
N ALA A 544 13.00 11.58 -38.04
CA ALA A 544 12.47 10.21 -37.98
C ALA A 544 13.10 9.47 -36.80
N GLY A 545 12.27 8.91 -35.91
CA GLY A 545 12.66 8.10 -34.76
C GLY A 545 11.44 7.65 -33.95
N SER A 546 11.50 6.46 -33.35
CA SER A 546 10.41 5.83 -32.56
C SER A 546 10.10 6.52 -31.22
N THR A 547 10.84 7.58 -30.91
CA THR A 547 10.68 8.47 -29.75
C THR A 547 11.12 9.86 -30.23
N CYS A 548 10.30 10.92 -30.11
CA CYS A 548 10.79 12.30 -30.41
C CYS A 548 11.75 12.80 -29.30
N GLU A 549 12.65 11.94 -28.78
CA GLU A 549 13.82 12.32 -27.99
C GLU A 549 15.10 11.81 -28.69
N GLN A 550 16.04 12.75 -28.86
CA GLN A 550 17.40 12.63 -29.43
C GLN A 550 17.47 12.54 -30.97
N LEU A 551 18.31 13.28 -31.72
CA LEU A 551 19.54 14.03 -31.42
C LEU A 551 19.86 14.90 -32.66
N ASP A 552 20.42 16.10 -32.49
CA ASP A 552 20.99 16.86 -33.61
C ASP A 552 22.12 16.03 -34.25
N ALA A 553 21.95 15.65 -35.52
CA ALA A 553 22.93 14.85 -36.27
C ALA A 553 24.33 15.49 -36.30
N ARG A 554 24.46 16.78 -36.01
CA ARG A 554 25.74 17.49 -35.86
C ARG A 554 26.53 17.04 -34.62
N THR A 555 25.85 16.60 -33.56
CA THR A 555 26.48 16.13 -32.31
C THR A 555 27.10 14.74 -32.49
N TYR A 556 26.48 13.85 -33.26
CA TYR A 556 27.07 12.54 -33.59
C TYR A 556 28.29 12.64 -34.49
N LEU A 557 28.31 13.58 -35.43
CA LEU A 557 29.51 13.87 -36.24
C LEU A 557 30.66 14.41 -35.39
N ALA A 558 30.37 15.24 -34.37
CA ALA A 558 31.37 15.76 -33.43
C ALA A 558 31.91 14.68 -32.48
N LEU A 559 31.05 13.84 -31.91
CA LEU A 559 31.45 12.73 -31.03
C LEU A 559 32.18 11.61 -31.79
N GLY A 560 31.75 11.32 -33.03
CA GLY A 560 32.43 10.39 -33.91
C GLY A 560 33.83 10.87 -34.30
N ALA A 561 33.99 12.15 -34.66
CA ALA A 561 35.30 12.73 -34.95
C ALA A 561 36.23 12.76 -33.73
N GLY A 562 35.70 13.06 -32.54
CA GLY A 562 36.46 13.02 -31.28
C GLY A 562 36.95 11.61 -30.94
N SER A 563 36.10 10.60 -31.11
CA SER A 563 36.42 9.19 -30.82
C SER A 563 37.50 8.64 -31.76
N VAL A 564 37.47 9.03 -33.04
CA VAL A 564 38.51 8.68 -34.02
C VAL A 564 39.84 9.35 -33.67
N LEU A 565 39.83 10.60 -33.23
CA LEU A 565 41.04 11.32 -32.82
C LEU A 565 41.68 10.70 -31.58
N VAL A 566 40.88 10.32 -30.57
CA VAL A 566 41.35 9.62 -29.37
C VAL A 566 41.90 8.24 -29.72
N GLY A 567 41.22 7.48 -30.59
CA GLY A 567 41.71 6.19 -31.08
C GLY A 567 43.06 6.29 -31.79
N LEU A 568 43.23 7.30 -32.65
CA LEU A 568 44.51 7.55 -33.34
C LEU A 568 45.64 7.95 -32.37
N LEU A 569 45.35 8.75 -31.34
CA LEU A 569 46.32 9.13 -30.32
C LEU A 569 46.76 7.93 -29.45
N VAL A 570 45.82 7.04 -29.10
CA VAL A 570 46.13 5.80 -28.38
C VAL A 570 46.98 4.87 -29.24
N LEU A 571 46.69 4.74 -30.54
CA LEU A 571 47.48 3.93 -31.46
C LEU A 571 48.92 4.46 -31.64
N LEU A 572 49.08 5.79 -31.68
CA LEU A 572 50.38 6.47 -31.70
C LEU A 572 51.18 6.24 -30.41
N ALA A 573 50.51 6.27 -29.25
CA ALA A 573 51.15 5.99 -27.98
C ALA A 573 51.63 4.53 -27.90
N ILE A 574 50.80 3.57 -28.33
CA ILE A 574 51.14 2.14 -28.35
C ILE A 574 52.32 1.87 -29.27
N THR A 575 52.31 2.40 -30.50
CA THR A 575 53.42 2.24 -31.45
C THR A 575 54.73 2.85 -30.94
N THR A 576 54.65 3.97 -30.20
CA THR A 576 55.83 4.59 -29.57
C THR A 576 56.40 3.73 -28.44
N VAL A 577 55.54 3.12 -27.62
CA VAL A 577 55.95 2.23 -26.51
C VAL A 577 56.54 0.93 -27.04
N VAL A 578 55.89 0.31 -28.03
CA VAL A 578 56.38 -0.91 -28.69
C VAL A 578 57.72 -0.66 -29.40
N GLY A 579 57.88 0.49 -30.07
CA GLY A 579 59.15 0.88 -30.67
C GLY A 579 60.29 1.07 -29.67
N LYS A 580 60.00 1.59 -28.47
CA LYS A 580 60.99 1.69 -27.38
C LYS A 580 61.38 0.32 -26.82
N LEU A 581 60.42 -0.59 -26.68
CA LEU A 581 60.66 -1.96 -26.22
C LEU A 581 61.55 -2.75 -27.20
N PHE A 582 61.28 -2.68 -28.51
CA PHE A 582 62.11 -3.32 -29.53
C PHE A 582 63.54 -2.78 -29.59
N ARG A 583 63.73 -1.47 -29.36
CA ARG A 583 65.07 -0.85 -29.29
C ARG A 583 65.82 -1.28 -28.02
N ALA A 584 65.13 -1.42 -26.89
CA ALA A 584 65.73 -1.91 -25.64
C ALA A 584 66.15 -3.38 -25.78
N GLU A 585 65.34 -4.21 -26.43
CA GLU A 585 65.63 -5.63 -26.65
C GLU A 585 66.76 -5.85 -27.68
N SER A 586 66.84 -5.01 -28.72
CA SER A 586 67.95 -5.03 -29.68
C SER A 586 69.27 -4.56 -29.06
N ALA A 587 69.24 -3.55 -28.18
CA ALA A 587 70.41 -3.11 -27.42
C ALA A 587 70.88 -4.16 -26.41
N ALA A 588 69.94 -4.88 -25.77
CA ALA A 588 70.26 -5.99 -24.87
C ALA A 588 70.88 -7.19 -25.61
N ARG A 589 70.42 -7.52 -26.83
CA ARG A 589 71.04 -8.58 -27.65
C ARG A 589 72.44 -8.21 -28.14
N ALA A 590 72.66 -6.97 -28.56
CA ALA A 590 73.98 -6.49 -28.98
C ALA A 590 75.02 -6.47 -27.83
N ALA A 591 74.59 -6.30 -26.58
CA ALA A 591 75.48 -6.34 -25.41
C ALA A 591 75.91 -7.76 -25.01
N THR A 592 75.22 -8.80 -25.49
CA THR A 592 75.50 -10.22 -25.17
C THR A 592 76.46 -10.87 -26.18
N GLU A 593 76.65 -10.30 -27.38
CA GLU A 593 77.59 -10.79 -28.40
C GLU A 593 79.00 -10.16 -28.33
N LEU A 594 79.25 -9.28 -27.36
CA LEU A 594 80.53 -8.58 -27.15
C LEU A 594 81.21 -8.94 -25.81
N LYS A 595 80.91 -10.12 -25.25
CA LYS A 595 81.61 -10.72 -24.10
C LYS A 595 82.21 -12.07 -24.45
#